data_AF-A0A806CMV0-F1
#
_entry.id   AF-A0A806CMV0-F1
#
_cell.length_a   1.000
_cell.length_b   1.000
_cell.length_c   1.000
_cell.angle_alpha   90.00
_cell.angle_beta   90.00
_cell.angle_gamma   90.00
#
_symmetry.space_group_name_H-M   'P 1'
#
loop_
_entity.id
_entity.type
_entity.pdbx_description
1 polymer ?
#
loop_
_entity_poly.entity_id
_entity_poly.type
_entity_poly.pdbx_seq_one_letter_code
_entity_poly.pdbx_strand_id
1 'polypeptide(L)'
;MGWPSLPGEKVVENTERSKSYRKRTYSILTNTISDNELKNFSKIVESSGQIQGIFNIFNSLGGDFEDIVTFLYPKKDNLEELETSDLKKLKDYLEKFLSTKTTVSEMMHQLLLDYQNNTNNIQADENELKSHAEDICNQISEKRKEAKKLKNDIYSIYNSL
;
A
#
# COMPACT_ATOMS: atom_id res chain seq x y z
N MET A 1 -17.47 2.07 1.66
CA MET A 1 -16.94 1.74 0.32
C MET A 1 -17.61 0.48 -0.23
N GLY A 2 -17.99 0.49 -1.50
CA GLY A 2 -18.50 -0.68 -2.22
C GLY A 2 -17.87 -0.77 -3.61
N TRP A 3 -17.97 -1.94 -4.24
CA TRP A 3 -17.43 -2.15 -5.57
C TRP A 3 -18.23 -1.35 -6.61
N PRO A 4 -17.57 -0.69 -7.58
CA PRO A 4 -18.28 0.02 -8.65
C PRO A 4 -18.91 -0.94 -9.67
N SER A 5 -18.46 -2.19 -9.72
CA SER A 5 -18.97 -3.23 -10.61
C SER A 5 -19.93 -4.17 -9.91
N LEU A 6 -20.92 -4.67 -10.66
CA LEU A 6 -21.91 -5.63 -10.17
C LEU A 6 -21.22 -6.87 -9.52
N PRO A 7 -21.78 -7.41 -8.43
CA PRO A 7 -23.04 -7.03 -7.78
C PRO A 7 -22.95 -5.79 -6.87
N GLY A 8 -21.83 -5.07 -6.86
CA GLY A 8 -21.68 -3.81 -6.11
C GLY A 8 -21.59 -3.99 -4.60
N GLU A 9 -21.19 -5.18 -4.13
CA GLU A 9 -21.15 -5.47 -2.70
C GLU A 9 -20.12 -4.60 -1.95
N LYS A 10 -20.23 -4.55 -0.63
CA LYS A 10 -19.28 -3.79 0.19
C LYS A 10 -17.95 -4.53 0.30
N VAL A 11 -16.85 -3.79 0.49
CA VAL A 11 -15.52 -4.39 0.70
C VAL A 11 -15.40 -5.20 2.01
N VAL A 12 -16.40 -5.10 2.89
CA VAL A 12 -16.51 -5.89 4.12
C VAL A 12 -17.16 -7.26 3.91
N GLU A 13 -17.81 -7.48 2.76
CA GLU A 13 -18.52 -8.73 2.47
C GLU A 13 -17.56 -9.91 2.32
N ASN A 14 -18.11 -11.13 2.38
CA ASN A 14 -17.34 -12.37 2.34
C ASN A 14 -17.08 -12.90 0.92
N THR A 15 -16.89 -12.01 -0.06
CA THR A 15 -16.53 -12.37 -1.43
C THR A 15 -15.01 -12.46 -1.60
N GLU A 16 -14.53 -13.24 -2.56
CA GLU A 16 -13.08 -13.39 -2.80
C GLU A 16 -12.39 -12.06 -3.08
N ARG A 17 -13.00 -11.19 -3.91
CA ARG A 17 -12.46 -9.85 -4.17
C ARG A 17 -12.39 -8.97 -2.92
N SER A 18 -13.38 -9.07 -2.03
CA SER A 18 -13.43 -8.32 -0.77
C SER A 18 -12.41 -8.85 0.25
N LYS A 19 -12.23 -10.17 0.35
CA LYS A 19 -11.15 -10.78 1.15
C LYS A 19 -9.77 -10.34 0.65
N SER A 20 -9.55 -10.38 -0.66
CA SER A 20 -8.28 -9.93 -1.27
C SER A 20 -8.01 -8.45 -1.01
N TYR A 21 -9.04 -7.59 -1.11
CA TYR A 21 -8.91 -6.16 -0.76
C TYR A 21 -8.42 -6.00 0.69
N ARG A 22 -9.08 -6.66 1.64
CA ARG A 22 -8.68 -6.59 3.07
C ARG A 22 -7.29 -7.18 3.32
N LYS A 23 -6.96 -8.33 2.72
CA LYS A 23 -5.63 -8.95 2.79
C LYS A 23 -4.54 -7.99 2.31
N ARG A 24 -4.77 -7.30 1.18
CA ARG A 24 -3.84 -6.31 0.63
C ARG A 24 -3.70 -5.10 1.56
N THR A 25 -4.80 -4.61 2.11
CA THR A 25 -4.75 -3.58 3.16
C THR A 25 -3.88 -4.00 4.34
N TYR A 26 -4.11 -5.20 4.90
CA TYR A 26 -3.28 -5.71 6.00
C TYR A 26 -1.82 -5.81 5.61
N SER A 27 -1.52 -6.28 4.39
CA SER A 27 -0.13 -6.38 3.92
C SER A 27 0.62 -5.05 3.98
N ILE A 28 -0.06 -3.92 3.86
CA ILE A 28 0.54 -2.59 4.01
C ILE A 28 0.65 -2.20 5.49
N LEU A 29 -0.43 -2.30 6.27
CA LEU A 29 -0.52 -1.72 7.61
C LEU A 29 0.20 -2.50 8.71
N THR A 30 0.30 -3.83 8.60
CA THR A 30 0.76 -4.69 9.70
C THR A 30 2.24 -4.53 10.06
N ASN A 31 3.00 -3.76 9.28
CA ASN A 31 4.40 -3.49 9.58
C ASN A 31 4.60 -2.42 10.67
N THR A 32 3.65 -1.49 10.82
CA THR A 32 3.82 -0.32 11.72
C THR A 32 2.62 -0.06 12.62
N ILE A 33 1.42 -0.55 12.27
CA ILE A 33 0.20 -0.35 13.05
C ILE A 33 -0.23 -1.71 13.63
N SER A 34 -0.33 -1.78 14.95
CA SER A 34 -0.79 -3.00 15.65
C SER A 34 -2.29 -3.23 15.48
N ASP A 35 -2.73 -4.47 15.68
CA ASP A 35 -4.15 -4.84 15.59
C ASP A 35 -5.05 -3.99 16.52
N ASN A 36 -4.53 -3.61 17.69
CA ASN A 36 -5.25 -2.78 18.66
C ASN A 36 -5.42 -1.32 18.18
N GLU A 37 -4.55 -0.85 17.29
CA GLU A 37 -4.55 0.52 16.77
C GLU A 37 -5.39 0.67 15.50
N LEU A 38 -5.60 -0.43 14.75
CA LEU A 38 -6.35 -0.42 13.49
C LEU A 38 -7.74 0.21 13.59
N LYS A 39 -8.44 0.01 14.72
CA LYS A 39 -9.76 0.61 14.95
C LYS A 39 -9.68 2.14 15.04
N ASN A 40 -8.66 2.67 15.72
CA ASN A 40 -8.48 4.11 15.85
C ASN A 40 -8.00 4.71 14.54
N PHE A 41 -7.04 4.06 13.88
CA PHE A 41 -6.58 4.45 12.54
C PHE A 41 -7.75 4.55 11.54
N SER A 42 -8.61 3.52 11.49
CA SER A 42 -9.77 3.51 10.59
C SER A 42 -10.74 4.67 10.86
N LYS A 43 -10.95 5.04 12.12
CA LYS A 43 -11.81 6.18 12.48
C LYS A 43 -11.20 7.51 12.05
N ILE A 44 -9.89 7.70 12.25
CA ILE A 44 -9.18 8.93 11.84
C ILE A 44 -9.30 9.12 10.33
N VAL A 45 -9.04 8.06 9.56
CA VAL A 45 -9.14 8.09 8.09
C VAL A 45 -10.57 8.27 7.59
N GLU A 46 -11.57 7.76 8.33
CA GLU A 46 -12.98 8.01 8.04
C GLU A 46 -13.35 9.48 8.29
N SER A 47 -12.99 10.01 9.47
CA SER A 47 -13.22 11.40 9.85
C SER A 47 -12.52 12.40 8.93
N SER A 48 -11.38 12.05 8.35
CA SER A 48 -10.69 12.93 7.38
C SER A 48 -11.33 12.96 5.99
N GLY A 49 -12.30 12.09 5.72
CA GLY A 49 -12.91 11.93 4.40
C GLY A 49 -12.04 11.21 3.37
N GLN A 50 -10.82 10.76 3.74
CA GLN A 50 -9.86 10.14 2.81
C GLN A 50 -9.95 8.61 2.74
N ILE A 51 -10.98 8.01 3.34
CA ILE A 51 -11.15 6.55 3.40
C ILE A 51 -11.05 5.86 2.04
N GLN A 52 -11.64 6.43 0.99
CA GLN A 52 -11.59 5.85 -0.34
C GLN A 52 -10.22 6.03 -1.00
N GLY A 53 -9.61 7.21 -0.88
CA GLY A 53 -8.30 7.48 -1.47
C GLY A 53 -7.22 6.57 -0.89
N ILE A 54 -7.09 6.60 0.44
CA ILE A 54 -6.06 5.86 1.17
C ILE A 54 -6.21 4.34 0.98
N PHE A 55 -7.40 3.77 1.19
CA PHE A 55 -7.55 2.31 1.11
C PHE A 55 -7.46 1.77 -0.32
N ASN A 56 -7.85 2.54 -1.35
CA ASN A 56 -7.64 2.15 -2.73
C ASN A 56 -6.15 2.14 -3.12
N ILE A 57 -5.36 3.04 -2.55
CA ILE A 57 -3.90 3.03 -2.69
C ILE A 57 -3.32 1.78 -2.04
N PHE A 58 -3.76 1.42 -0.82
CA PHE A 58 -3.32 0.17 -0.17
C PHE A 58 -3.66 -1.07 -0.99
N ASN A 59 -4.90 -1.18 -1.48
CA ASN A 59 -5.29 -2.30 -2.32
C ASN A 59 -4.47 -2.38 -3.61
N SER A 60 -4.16 -1.23 -4.22
CA SER A 60 -3.34 -1.18 -5.43
C SER A 60 -1.89 -1.60 -5.16
N LEU A 61 -1.26 -1.03 -4.13
CA LEU A 61 0.12 -1.31 -3.76
C LEU A 61 0.29 -2.76 -3.28
N GLY A 62 -0.65 -3.26 -2.47
CA GLY A 62 -0.67 -4.65 -2.05
C GLY A 62 -0.91 -5.62 -3.21
N GLY A 63 -1.75 -5.24 -4.18
CA GLY A 63 -1.92 -6.00 -5.42
C GLY A 63 -0.65 -6.05 -6.27
N ASP A 64 0.05 -4.93 -6.45
CA ASP A 64 1.33 -4.89 -7.15
C ASP A 64 2.38 -5.76 -6.44
N PHE A 65 2.37 -5.82 -5.10
CA PHE A 65 3.23 -6.72 -4.32
C PHE A 65 2.89 -8.20 -4.55
N GLU A 66 1.60 -8.57 -4.48
CA GLU A 66 1.14 -9.94 -4.77
C GLU A 66 1.53 -10.38 -6.18
N ASP A 67 1.40 -9.49 -7.15
CA ASP A 67 1.77 -9.76 -8.54
C ASP A 67 3.29 -10.00 -8.69
N ILE A 68 4.14 -9.24 -7.98
CA ILE A 68 5.60 -9.47 -7.95
C ILE A 68 5.92 -10.83 -7.32
N VAL A 69 5.33 -11.14 -6.17
CA VAL A 69 5.55 -12.41 -5.47
C VAL A 69 5.12 -13.59 -6.34
N THR A 70 3.92 -13.52 -6.93
CA THR A 70 3.40 -14.56 -7.83
C THR A 70 4.30 -14.76 -9.04
N PHE A 71 4.91 -13.68 -9.55
CA PHE A 71 5.81 -13.74 -10.69
C PHE A 71 7.19 -14.31 -10.37
N LEU A 72 7.80 -13.90 -9.25
CA LEU A 72 9.17 -14.27 -8.88
C LEU A 72 9.28 -15.57 -8.10
N TYR A 73 8.29 -15.88 -7.24
CA TYR A 73 8.37 -17.03 -6.35
C TYR A 73 8.56 -18.37 -7.07
N PRO A 74 7.89 -18.65 -8.21
CA PRO A 74 8.14 -19.87 -8.98
C PRO A 74 9.54 -19.94 -9.62
N LYS A 75 10.25 -18.80 -9.75
CA LYS A 75 11.56 -18.69 -10.41
C LYS A 75 12.72 -18.60 -9.42
N LYS A 76 12.44 -18.61 -8.11
CA LYS A 76 13.44 -18.36 -7.06
C LYS A 76 14.63 -19.33 -7.11
N ASP A 77 14.41 -20.55 -7.62
CA ASP A 77 15.40 -21.63 -7.68
C ASP A 77 16.19 -21.62 -9.01
N ASN A 78 15.83 -20.76 -9.97
CA ASN A 78 16.46 -20.63 -11.29
C ASN A 78 17.03 -19.20 -11.50
N LEU A 79 17.27 -18.44 -10.42
CA LEU A 79 17.77 -17.06 -10.53
C LEU A 79 19.19 -17.00 -11.10
N GLU A 80 19.93 -18.10 -11.03
CA GLU A 80 21.25 -18.28 -11.62
C GLU A 80 21.26 -18.28 -13.16
N GLU A 81 20.09 -18.45 -13.80
CA GLU A 81 19.95 -18.33 -15.26
C GLU A 81 20.07 -16.85 -15.73
N LEU A 82 19.88 -15.89 -14.82
CA LEU A 82 20.03 -14.46 -15.12
C LEU A 82 21.50 -14.05 -15.19
N GLU A 83 21.83 -13.13 -16.10
CA GLU A 83 23.12 -12.45 -16.04
C GLU A 83 23.30 -11.73 -14.71
N THR A 84 24.54 -11.67 -14.20
CA THR A 84 24.88 -10.98 -12.95
C THR A 84 24.39 -9.52 -12.93
N SER A 85 24.41 -8.85 -14.09
CA SER A 85 23.96 -7.46 -14.23
C SER A 85 22.45 -7.33 -13.97
N ASP A 86 21.66 -8.29 -14.45
CA ASP A 86 20.20 -8.33 -14.31
C ASP A 86 19.77 -8.84 -12.95
N LEU A 87 20.49 -9.81 -12.37
CA LEU A 87 20.27 -10.23 -10.98
C LEU A 87 20.48 -9.06 -10.00
N LYS A 88 21.50 -8.21 -10.25
CA LYS A 88 21.72 -6.99 -9.48
C LYS A 88 20.56 -6.01 -9.62
N LYS A 89 20.09 -5.74 -10.85
CA LYS A 89 18.91 -4.87 -11.07
C LYS A 89 17.67 -5.42 -10.37
N LEU A 90 17.42 -6.72 -10.48
CA LEU A 90 16.29 -7.39 -9.84
C LEU A 90 16.30 -7.18 -8.33
N LYS A 91 17.45 -7.41 -7.68
CA LYS A 91 17.66 -7.14 -6.25
C LYS A 91 17.36 -5.67 -5.93
N ASP A 92 17.99 -4.75 -6.64
CA ASP A 92 17.87 -3.31 -6.38
C ASP A 92 16.42 -2.81 -6.54
N TYR A 93 15.69 -3.30 -7.55
CA TYR A 93 14.28 -2.95 -7.77
C TYR A 93 13.37 -3.55 -6.70
N LEU A 94 13.61 -4.80 -6.29
CA LEU A 94 12.83 -5.44 -5.24
C LEU A 94 13.05 -4.75 -3.87
N GLU A 95 14.30 -4.42 -3.52
CA GLU A 95 14.62 -3.67 -2.30
C GLU A 95 13.94 -2.30 -2.30
N LYS A 96 13.98 -1.57 -3.42
CA LYS A 96 13.29 -0.29 -3.55
C LYS A 96 11.77 -0.43 -3.41
N PHE A 97 11.18 -1.47 -4.02
CA PHE A 97 9.74 -1.70 -3.92
C PHE A 97 9.32 -1.96 -2.47
N LEU A 98 10.07 -2.81 -1.76
CA LEU A 98 9.81 -3.11 -0.34
C LEU A 98 10.00 -1.87 0.53
N SER A 99 11.02 -1.05 0.25
CA SER A 99 11.23 0.23 0.93
C SER A 99 10.05 1.18 0.73
N THR A 100 9.55 1.34 -0.51
CA THR A 100 8.35 2.14 -0.81
C THR A 100 7.13 1.67 -0.01
N LYS A 101 6.92 0.36 0.10
CA LYS A 101 5.85 -0.23 0.93
C LYS A 101 6.01 0.12 2.41
N THR A 102 7.23 0.02 2.94
CA THR A 102 7.53 0.41 4.33
C THR A 102 7.28 1.89 4.58
N THR A 103 7.75 2.78 3.68
CA THR A 103 7.51 4.22 3.79
C THR A 103 6.02 4.56 3.83
N VAL A 104 5.19 3.92 3.00
CA VAL A 104 3.73 4.12 3.04
C VAL A 104 3.16 3.69 4.40
N SER A 105 3.60 2.56 4.96
CA SER A 105 3.19 2.10 6.29
C SER A 105 3.60 3.09 7.39
N GLU A 106 4.81 3.63 7.33
CA GLU A 106 5.33 4.63 8.27
C GLU A 106 4.54 5.94 8.20
N MET A 107 4.18 6.42 7.00
CA MET A 107 3.32 7.59 6.83
C MET A 107 1.93 7.40 7.48
N MET A 108 1.36 6.19 7.41
CA MET A 108 0.07 5.90 8.06
C MET A 108 0.18 5.85 9.58
N HIS A 109 1.29 5.32 10.08
CA HIS A 109 1.56 5.34 11.52
C HIS A 109 1.81 6.78 12.00
N GLN A 110 2.49 7.61 11.21
CA GLN A 110 2.68 9.02 11.52
C GLN A 110 1.34 9.76 11.60
N LEU A 111 0.39 9.53 10.68
CA LEU A 111 -0.96 10.09 10.78
C LEU A 111 -1.65 9.73 12.11
N LEU A 112 -1.50 8.47 12.55
CA LEU A 112 -2.05 8.02 13.83
C LEU A 112 -1.41 8.78 15.01
N LEU A 113 -0.09 8.92 15.02
CA LEU A 113 0.65 9.61 16.08
C LEU A 113 0.36 11.12 16.10
N ASP A 114 0.32 11.75 14.93
CA ASP A 114 0.00 13.18 14.82
C ASP A 114 -1.40 13.48 15.34
N TYR A 115 -2.35 12.59 15.08
CA TYR A 115 -3.70 12.74 15.61
C TYR A 115 -3.76 12.56 17.12
N GLN A 116 -3.05 11.55 17.66
CA GLN A 116 -3.00 11.31 19.11
C GLN A 116 -2.35 12.46 19.88
N ASN A 117 -1.35 13.11 19.30
CA ASN A 117 -0.61 14.21 19.91
C ASN A 117 -1.25 15.58 19.63
N ASN A 118 -2.37 15.62 18.89
CA ASN A 118 -2.97 16.84 18.37
C ASN A 118 -1.96 17.76 17.64
N THR A 119 -1.01 17.16 16.91
CA THR A 119 -0.04 17.88 16.09
C THR A 119 -0.80 18.74 15.10
N ASN A 120 -0.44 20.02 14.97
CA ASN A 120 -1.12 20.99 14.08
C ASN A 120 -2.65 21.07 14.29
N ASN A 121 -3.13 20.77 15.51
CA ASN A 121 -4.54 20.85 15.88
C ASN A 121 -5.48 19.86 15.13
N ILE A 122 -4.94 18.83 14.49
CA ILE A 122 -5.74 17.91 13.66
C ILE A 122 -6.70 17.01 14.46
N GLN A 123 -6.56 16.94 15.78
CA GLN A 123 -7.53 16.22 16.62
C GLN A 123 -8.78 17.07 16.88
N ALA A 124 -8.61 18.39 17.01
CA ALA A 124 -9.67 19.30 17.41
C ALA A 124 -10.32 20.04 16.24
N ASP A 125 -9.64 20.16 15.10
CA ASP A 125 -10.14 20.82 13.90
C ASP A 125 -10.26 19.83 12.73
N GLU A 126 -11.49 19.62 12.27
CA GLU A 126 -11.81 18.72 11.14
C GLU A 126 -11.19 19.19 9.82
N ASN A 127 -11.07 20.51 9.59
CA ASN A 127 -10.48 21.03 8.37
C ASN A 127 -8.96 20.79 8.34
N GLU A 128 -8.29 20.94 9.48
CA GLU A 128 -6.87 20.63 9.62
C GLU A 128 -6.62 19.13 9.41
N LEU A 129 -7.45 18.26 10.01
CA LEU A 129 -7.38 16.82 9.76
C LEU A 129 -7.54 16.48 8.28
N LYS A 130 -8.54 17.07 7.63
CA LYS A 130 -8.81 16.84 6.21
C LYS A 130 -7.63 17.27 5.34
N SER A 131 -7.10 18.47 5.57
CA SER A 131 -5.93 18.97 4.83
C SER A 131 -4.72 18.07 5.03
N HIS A 132 -4.41 17.71 6.27
CA HIS A 132 -3.27 16.86 6.60
C HIS A 132 -3.39 15.45 5.97
N ALA A 133 -4.58 14.85 6.03
CA ALA A 133 -4.83 13.55 5.40
C ALA A 133 -4.80 13.62 3.87
N GLU A 134 -5.22 14.73 3.26
CA GLU A 134 -5.13 14.95 1.81
C GLU A 134 -3.68 15.04 1.35
N ASP A 135 -2.83 15.77 2.07
CA ASP A 135 -1.40 15.84 1.81
C ASP A 135 -0.73 14.47 1.90
N ILE A 136 -1.06 13.70 2.94
CA ILE A 136 -0.60 12.32 3.10
C ILE A 136 -1.10 11.45 1.94
N CYS A 137 -2.37 11.54 1.56
CA CYS A 137 -2.96 10.79 0.46
C CYS A 137 -2.23 11.07 -0.87
N ASN A 138 -1.87 12.33 -1.13
CA ASN A 138 -1.10 12.74 -2.30
C ASN A 138 0.31 12.12 -2.27
N GLN A 139 0.99 12.16 -1.13
CA GLN A 139 2.33 11.58 -0.98
C GLN A 139 2.34 10.05 -1.22
N ILE A 140 1.40 9.32 -0.60
CA ILE A 140 1.32 7.86 -0.79
C ILE A 140 0.88 7.49 -2.23
N SER A 141 0.15 8.38 -2.92
CA SER A 141 -0.21 8.21 -4.32
C SER A 141 1.02 8.24 -5.23
N GLU A 142 1.95 9.19 -5.01
CA GLU A 142 3.23 9.24 -5.72
C GLU A 142 4.08 8.01 -5.43
N LYS A 143 4.14 7.57 -4.17
CA LYS A 143 4.83 6.33 -3.79
C LYS A 143 4.24 5.10 -4.49
N ARG A 144 2.91 5.04 -4.65
CA ARG A 144 2.28 3.97 -5.43
C ARG A 144 2.67 4.01 -6.90
N LYS A 145 2.82 5.20 -7.51
CA LYS A 145 3.30 5.32 -8.91
C LYS A 145 4.74 4.82 -9.05
N GLU A 146 5.61 5.19 -8.11
CA GLU A 146 7.00 4.67 -8.05
C GLU A 146 7.00 3.14 -7.95
N ALA A 147 6.22 2.57 -7.03
CA ALA A 147 6.09 1.12 -6.87
C ALA A 147 5.57 0.42 -8.14
N LYS A 148 4.62 1.03 -8.84
CA LYS A 148 4.10 0.50 -10.10
C LYS A 148 5.17 0.43 -11.18
N LYS A 149 6.02 1.47 -11.28
CA LYS A 149 7.15 1.47 -12.20
C LYS A 149 8.14 0.36 -11.85
N LEU A 150 8.52 0.23 -10.58
CA LEU A 150 9.43 -0.84 -10.11
C LEU A 150 8.91 -2.23 -10.44
N LYS A 151 7.59 -2.48 -10.29
CA LYS A 151 6.99 -3.75 -10.74
C LYS A 151 7.22 -4.03 -12.22
N ASN A 152 6.98 -3.04 -13.07
CA ASN A 152 7.15 -3.19 -14.51
C ASN A 152 8.63 -3.37 -14.89
N ASP A 153 9.53 -2.69 -14.19
CA ASP A 153 10.99 -2.83 -14.38
C ASP A 153 11.43 -4.26 -14.00
N ILE A 154 10.89 -4.84 -12.92
CA ILE A 154 11.11 -6.25 -12.53
C ILE A 154 10.63 -7.22 -13.62
N TYR A 155 9.44 -7.00 -14.19
CA TYR A 155 8.93 -7.86 -15.27
C TYR A 155 9.76 -7.78 -16.55
N SER A 156 10.30 -6.60 -16.84
CA SER A 156 11.08 -6.37 -18.05
C SER A 156 12.39 -7.15 -18.06
N ILE A 157 12.98 -7.46 -16.89
CA ILE A 157 14.21 -8.26 -16.78
C ILE A 157 14.05 -9.65 -17.40
N TYR A 158 12.86 -10.25 -17.29
CA TYR A 158 12.59 -11.58 -17.83
C TYR A 158 12.00 -11.57 -19.24
N ASN A 159 11.46 -10.44 -19.68
CA ASN A 159 10.99 -10.29 -21.06
C ASN A 159 12.13 -10.01 -22.05
N SER A 160 13.35 -9.76 -21.54
CA SER A 160 14.58 -9.60 -22.34
C SER A 160 15.39 -10.90 -22.51
N LEU A 161 14.91 -12.01 -21.95
CA LEU A 161 15.44 -13.37 -22.15
C LEU A 161 14.72 -14.05 -23.31
#